data_AF-A0A8G0L008-F1
#
_entry.id   AF-A0A8G0L008-F1
#
_cell.length_a   1.000
_cell.length_b   1.000
_cell.length_c   1.000
_cell.angle_alpha   90.00
_cell.angle_beta   90.00
_cell.angle_gamma   90.00
#
_symmetry.space_group_name_H-M   'P 1'
#
loop_
_entity.id
_entity.type
_entity.pdbx_description
1 polymer ?
#
loop_
_entity_poly.entity_id
_entity_poly.type
_entity_poly.pdbx_seq_one_letter_code
_entity_poly.pdbx_strand_id
1 'polypeptide(L)'
;MRLTTALGLLIAAQHAEAVVTPMFPRAESGDGYLSIPVGTIKRPHNKVGKRSAIDAVLENMDFFYAIEIGLGTPPQNVTVLVDTGSSELWVNPDCSTAPSESQAEQCQQLGQYNPRRSRTPPVGPFGREEINYGDPTDQSTQTSVDITYYADTLSFGRSQVKNQTFGVVTSSEGQAQGIMGLAPDVRGGFPGDQPYSLLLNTMADQGVIASRVFSLDLRHSDSETGALIYGGLDRSKFIGSLETRPIVPGIQGETRLAVNLTTLGLTQSRSQSFRLNSADTNVMLDSGTTLSRMHSAAASPILEALGAQNDGEGYFFVPCSLRNSAGSVDFGFGNKVVKVPFSDFILSAGDSGGPSDYCYVGLVLTTDQQILGDTVLRAGYFVFDWDNQEVHIAQAADCGSSDIVVAGSGSNAVPNVQGNCNSSDAGVTGTGGPTATGSTPTPTNNIPATAVTTVFTVTSCPVFDVGCRTGMITTQTIQGAEATAQPSATSTPSSGGNGDGGDEDAGVRPPALTWVFVALGALAMIFNIV
;
A
#
# COMPACT_ATOMS: atom_id res chain seq x y z
N MET A 1 26.36 74.41 16.14
CA MET A 1 26.80 73.00 16.23
C MET A 1 26.16 72.38 17.47
N ARG A 2 25.56 71.19 17.46
CA ARG A 2 25.12 70.29 16.36
C ARG A 2 23.64 69.96 16.65
N LEU A 3 22.75 70.05 15.67
CA LEU A 3 22.38 68.99 14.72
C LEU A 3 21.81 67.72 15.38
N THR A 4 20.51 67.54 15.12
CA THR A 4 19.60 66.43 15.37
C THR A 4 20.15 65.00 15.22
N THR A 5 19.63 64.09 16.04
CA THR A 5 19.09 62.81 15.56
C THR A 5 18.11 62.22 16.58
N ALA A 6 16.88 61.93 16.17
CA ALA A 6 15.93 61.12 16.92
C ALA A 6 15.80 59.78 16.18
N LEU A 7 16.17 58.67 16.85
CA LEU A 7 16.13 57.34 16.26
C LEU A 7 14.92 56.58 16.81
N GLY A 8 13.85 56.50 16.01
CA GLY A 8 12.67 55.72 16.37
C GLY A 8 12.94 54.23 16.17
N LEU A 9 12.80 53.44 17.24
CA LEU A 9 12.73 51.98 17.12
C LEU A 9 11.37 51.61 16.50
N LEU A 10 11.37 51.13 15.25
CA LEU A 10 10.28 50.29 14.79
C LEU A 10 10.46 48.91 15.42
N ILE A 11 9.55 48.55 16.33
CA ILE A 11 9.40 47.17 16.78
C ILE A 11 8.70 46.42 15.65
N ALA A 12 9.47 45.66 14.86
CA ALA A 12 8.92 44.72 13.90
C ALA A 12 8.31 43.54 14.68
N ALA A 13 7.01 43.62 14.95
CA ALA A 13 6.26 42.52 15.53
C ALA A 13 6.08 41.40 14.49
N GLN A 14 7.09 40.53 14.36
CA GLN A 14 6.92 39.26 13.67
C GLN A 14 5.79 38.49 14.36
N HIS A 15 4.72 38.20 13.61
CA HIS A 15 3.76 37.18 14.01
C HIS A 15 4.47 35.83 13.85
N ALA A 16 5.03 35.33 14.95
CA ALA A 16 5.30 33.90 15.06
C ALA A 16 3.94 33.20 15.09
N GLU A 17 3.55 32.59 13.98
CA GLU A 17 2.43 31.66 13.97
C GLU A 17 2.75 30.54 14.98
N ALA A 18 1.78 30.23 15.85
CA ALA A 18 2.00 29.25 16.90
C ALA A 18 2.15 27.88 16.24
N VAL A 19 3.35 27.30 16.30
CA VAL A 19 3.64 25.96 15.77
C VAL A 19 2.73 24.95 16.46
N VAL A 20 1.69 24.51 15.74
CA VAL A 20 0.80 23.44 16.19
C VAL A 20 1.52 22.13 15.95
N THR A 21 2.36 21.72 16.91
CA THR A 21 2.84 20.34 16.96
C THR A 21 1.61 19.42 17.00
N PRO A 22 1.47 18.44 16.09
CA PRO A 22 0.30 17.58 16.03
C PRO A 22 0.16 16.82 17.35
N MET A 23 -0.87 17.16 18.13
CA MET A 23 -1.08 16.60 19.46
C MET A 23 -1.84 15.28 19.34
N PHE A 24 -1.12 14.22 18.94
CA PHE A 24 -1.66 12.87 18.94
C PHE A 24 -2.25 12.53 20.33
N PRO A 25 -3.42 11.87 20.41
CA PRO A 25 -3.90 11.32 21.67
C PRO A 25 -2.90 10.30 22.25
N ARG A 26 -3.07 9.92 23.51
CA ARG A 26 -2.17 8.93 24.12
C ARG A 26 -2.54 7.52 23.69
N ALA A 27 -1.52 6.73 23.34
CA ALA A 27 -1.66 5.29 23.19
C ALA A 27 -2.21 4.64 24.47
N GLU A 28 -3.06 3.63 24.29
CA GLU A 28 -3.66 2.81 25.34
C GLU A 28 -3.06 1.40 25.29
N SER A 29 -2.87 0.76 26.43
CA SER A 29 -2.29 -0.58 26.52
C SER A 29 -2.94 -1.38 27.64
N GLY A 30 -3.24 -2.64 27.39
CA GLY A 30 -3.66 -3.62 28.38
C GLY A 30 -2.91 -4.94 28.21
N ASP A 31 -3.35 -5.97 28.92
CA ASP A 31 -2.70 -7.29 28.89
C ASP A 31 -2.85 -7.93 27.49
N GLY A 32 -1.78 -7.86 26.70
CA GLY A 32 -1.70 -8.45 25.35
C GLY A 32 -2.11 -7.53 24.19
N TYR A 33 -2.35 -6.23 24.39
CA TYR A 33 -2.63 -5.28 23.31
C TYR A 33 -2.01 -3.88 23.51
N LEU A 34 -1.78 -3.19 22.39
CA LEU A 34 -1.35 -1.80 22.32
C LEU A 34 -2.12 -1.06 21.21
N SER A 35 -3.02 -0.16 21.60
CA SER A 35 -3.77 0.73 20.72
C SER A 35 -3.07 2.09 20.59
N ILE A 36 -2.77 2.50 19.37
CA ILE A 36 -2.09 3.77 19.05
C ILE A 36 -3.02 4.58 18.14
N PRO A 37 -3.32 5.85 18.49
CA PRO A 37 -4.12 6.70 17.63
C PRO A 37 -3.31 7.13 16.41
N VAL A 38 -3.84 6.86 15.22
CA VAL A 38 -3.27 7.30 13.95
C VAL A 38 -3.84 8.68 13.64
N GLY A 39 -2.97 9.68 13.48
CA GLY A 39 -3.36 11.04 13.09
C GLY A 39 -3.11 11.29 11.61
N THR A 40 -3.71 12.36 11.09
CA THR A 40 -3.44 12.86 9.73
C THR A 40 -2.47 14.04 9.81
N ILE A 41 -1.31 13.93 9.14
CA ILE A 41 -0.37 15.05 8.97
C ILE A 41 -0.67 15.71 7.64
N LYS A 42 -1.05 16.99 7.66
CA LYS A 42 -1.34 17.71 6.41
C LYS A 42 -0.09 17.89 5.55
N ARG A 43 -0.18 17.61 4.25
CA ARG A 43 0.90 17.91 3.30
C ARG A 43 0.98 19.42 3.08
N PRO A 44 2.18 20.03 3.00
CA PRO A 44 2.32 21.46 2.84
C PRO A 44 2.11 21.86 1.37
N HIS A 45 1.12 22.71 1.10
CA HIS A 45 0.77 23.11 -0.26
C HIS A 45 1.75 24.15 -0.82
N ASN A 46 2.40 23.84 -1.94
CA ASN A 46 3.12 24.85 -2.71
C ASN A 46 2.15 25.70 -3.56
N LYS A 47 2.43 26.99 -3.71
CA LYS A 47 1.72 27.85 -4.67
C LYS A 47 2.29 27.64 -6.08
N VAL A 48 2.07 26.45 -6.63
CA VAL A 48 2.53 26.06 -7.96
C VAL A 48 1.96 27.04 -9.00
N GLY A 49 2.82 27.49 -9.92
CA GLY A 49 2.40 28.29 -11.07
C GLY A 49 1.56 27.47 -12.06
N LYS A 50 1.09 28.06 -13.15
CA LYS A 50 0.24 27.39 -14.16
C LYS A 50 0.97 26.33 -15.04
N ARG A 51 1.71 25.40 -14.43
CA ARG A 51 2.34 24.23 -15.08
C ARG A 51 2.10 23.04 -14.17
N SER A 52 1.44 22.02 -14.73
CA SER A 52 0.82 20.89 -14.04
C SER A 52 -0.13 21.30 -12.91
N ALA A 53 -1.43 21.20 -13.20
CA ALA A 53 -2.44 21.16 -12.13
C ALA A 53 -2.50 19.77 -11.46
N ILE A 54 -1.72 18.80 -11.96
CA ILE A 54 -1.76 17.39 -11.58
C ILE A 54 -0.64 17.06 -10.59
N ASP A 55 0.56 17.61 -10.78
CA ASP A 55 1.61 17.70 -9.74
C ASP A 55 1.02 18.40 -8.51
N ALA A 56 0.31 19.51 -8.74
CA ALA A 56 -0.41 20.22 -7.69
C ALA A 56 -1.51 19.36 -7.03
N VAL A 57 -2.22 18.48 -7.75
CA VAL A 57 -3.23 17.57 -7.16
C VAL A 57 -2.61 16.45 -6.34
N LEU A 58 -1.44 15.93 -6.75
CA LEU A 58 -0.69 14.93 -6.00
C LEU A 58 -0.06 15.52 -4.74
N GLU A 59 0.52 16.73 -4.82
CA GLU A 59 0.95 17.52 -3.66
C GLU A 59 -0.24 17.91 -2.76
N ASN A 60 -1.41 18.17 -3.34
CA ASN A 60 -2.67 18.51 -2.66
C ASN A 60 -3.52 17.29 -2.27
N MET A 61 -2.94 16.08 -2.20
CA MET A 61 -3.56 15.02 -1.41
C MET A 61 -3.35 15.37 0.07
N ASP A 62 -4.36 16.02 0.65
CA ASP A 62 -4.29 16.89 1.84
C ASP A 62 -3.46 16.38 3.03
N PHE A 63 -3.29 15.06 3.21
CA PHE A 63 -2.60 14.47 4.35
C PHE A 63 -1.96 13.11 4.05
N PHE A 64 -1.15 12.63 5.02
CA PHE A 64 -0.76 11.22 5.16
C PHE A 64 -1.05 10.73 6.59
N TYR A 65 -1.24 9.42 6.74
CA TYR A 65 -1.48 8.77 8.03
C TYR A 65 -0.18 8.53 8.79
N ALA A 66 -0.12 8.98 10.04
CA ALA A 66 1.10 8.95 10.83
C ALA A 66 0.85 8.70 12.33
N ILE A 67 1.91 8.33 13.04
CA ILE A 67 1.96 8.21 14.49
C ILE A 67 3.24 8.88 15.04
N GLU A 68 3.20 9.35 16.29
CA GLU A 68 4.39 9.73 17.04
C GLU A 68 5.00 8.50 17.75
N ILE A 69 6.29 8.28 17.56
CA ILE A 69 7.07 7.26 18.26
C ILE A 69 8.26 7.88 19.00
N GLY A 70 8.62 7.31 20.15
CA GLY A 70 9.77 7.74 20.95
C GLY A 70 10.94 6.78 20.86
N LEU A 71 12.10 7.23 20.36
CA LEU A 71 13.30 6.40 20.16
C LEU A 71 14.43 6.74 21.16
N GLY A 72 14.89 5.71 21.89
CA GLY A 72 15.98 5.78 22.86
C GLY A 72 15.57 6.25 24.26
N THR A 73 16.56 6.49 25.13
CA THR A 73 16.34 6.85 26.55
C THR A 73 17.09 8.13 26.97
N PRO A 74 16.45 9.29 27.17
CA PRO A 74 15.01 9.51 27.10
C PRO A 74 14.50 9.39 25.65
N PRO A 75 13.19 9.12 25.46
CA PRO A 75 12.60 9.08 24.14
C PRO A 75 12.89 10.35 23.34
N GLN A 76 13.31 10.17 22.09
CA GLN A 76 13.38 11.21 21.07
C GLN A 76 12.18 11.01 20.15
N ASN A 77 11.23 11.93 20.20
CA ASN A 77 10.00 11.82 19.44
C ASN A 77 10.29 12.02 17.94
N VAL A 78 9.74 11.12 17.13
CA VAL A 78 9.75 11.14 15.66
C VAL A 78 8.36 10.78 15.17
N THR A 79 7.84 11.52 14.20
CA THR A 79 6.58 11.23 13.51
C THR A 79 6.88 10.39 12.28
N VAL A 80 6.23 9.23 12.17
CA VAL A 80 6.41 8.29 11.04
C VAL A 80 5.08 7.96 10.39
N LEU A 81 5.10 7.80 9.07
CA LEU A 81 3.98 7.34 8.25
C LEU A 81 3.67 5.87 8.58
N VAL A 82 2.39 5.50 8.60
CA VAL A 82 1.94 4.11 8.86
C VAL A 82 1.73 3.38 7.53
N ASP A 83 2.49 2.33 7.26
CA ASP A 83 2.59 1.71 5.93
C ASP A 83 2.36 0.18 5.99
N THR A 84 1.33 -0.33 5.30
CA THR A 84 1.08 -1.78 5.14
C THR A 84 1.59 -2.37 3.82
N GLY A 85 2.20 -1.56 2.95
CA GLY A 85 2.91 -1.97 1.74
C GLY A 85 4.41 -2.27 1.95
N SER A 86 5.04 -1.68 2.97
CA SER A 86 6.46 -1.91 3.35
C SER A 86 6.63 -2.52 4.75
N SER A 87 7.85 -3.02 5.05
CA SER A 87 8.13 -3.83 6.27
C SER A 87 8.97 -3.09 7.30
N GLU A 88 9.91 -2.26 6.86
CA GLU A 88 10.92 -1.64 7.71
C GLU A 88 10.39 -0.42 8.48
N LEU A 89 10.70 -0.36 9.78
CA LEU A 89 10.70 0.90 10.52
C LEU A 89 12.01 1.64 10.24
N TRP A 90 11.94 2.88 9.76
CA TRP A 90 13.12 3.73 9.59
C TRP A 90 12.83 5.23 9.80
N VAL A 91 13.86 5.98 10.17
CA VAL A 91 13.77 7.39 10.56
C VAL A 91 14.92 8.25 10.01
N ASN A 92 14.77 9.57 10.17
CA ASN A 92 15.68 10.65 9.74
C ASN A 92 15.82 10.83 8.21
N PRO A 93 14.74 10.90 7.41
CA PRO A 93 14.83 11.19 5.98
C PRO A 93 15.69 12.43 5.68
N ASP A 94 16.42 12.43 4.56
CA ASP A 94 17.23 13.60 4.18
C ASP A 94 16.33 14.74 3.68
N CYS A 95 15.95 15.62 4.60
CA CYS A 95 15.11 16.78 4.32
C CYS A 95 15.71 17.76 3.27
N SER A 96 17.00 17.65 2.91
CA SER A 96 17.59 18.45 1.83
C SER A 96 17.27 17.91 0.42
N THR A 97 16.76 16.67 0.34
CA THR A 97 16.35 15.98 -0.90
C THR A 97 14.82 15.88 -1.05
N ALA A 98 14.07 16.56 -0.18
CA ALA A 98 12.61 16.65 -0.27
C ALA A 98 12.18 17.35 -1.58
N PRO A 99 11.03 17.00 -2.19
CA PRO A 99 10.67 17.50 -3.53
C PRO A 99 10.42 19.01 -3.60
N SER A 100 10.12 19.67 -2.46
CA SER A 100 9.93 21.11 -2.37
C SER A 100 10.39 21.69 -1.02
N GLU A 101 10.63 23.00 -0.99
CA GLU A 101 11.07 23.75 0.20
C GLU A 101 10.10 23.59 1.38
N SER A 102 8.80 23.58 1.13
CA SER A 102 7.78 23.42 2.18
C SER A 102 7.73 21.99 2.75
N GLN A 103 8.00 20.97 1.92
CA GLN A 103 8.19 19.59 2.38
C GLN A 103 9.51 19.43 3.16
N ALA A 104 10.57 20.15 2.78
CA ALA A 104 11.83 20.19 3.54
C ALA A 104 11.64 20.82 4.93
N GLU A 105 10.85 21.89 5.04
CA GLU A 105 10.47 22.51 6.32
C GLU A 105 9.61 21.58 7.18
N GLN A 106 8.63 20.86 6.58
CA GLN A 106 7.85 19.86 7.30
C GLN A 106 8.71 18.70 7.78
N CYS A 107 9.58 18.15 6.94
CA CYS A 107 10.46 17.04 7.26
C CYS A 107 11.33 17.34 8.51
N GLN A 108 11.84 18.57 8.63
CA GLN A 108 12.59 19.03 9.82
C GLN A 108 11.75 19.08 11.10
N GLN A 109 10.42 19.21 10.98
CA GLN A 109 9.47 19.24 12.11
C GLN A 109 8.98 17.84 12.52
N LEU A 110 9.17 16.80 11.70
CA LEU A 110 8.80 15.41 12.03
C LEU A 110 9.72 14.76 13.07
N GLY A 111 10.75 15.47 13.57
CA GLY A 111 11.65 14.97 14.60
C GLY A 111 12.76 14.07 14.07
N GLN A 112 13.78 13.82 14.90
CA GLN A 112 14.95 13.02 14.54
C GLN A 112 15.50 12.22 15.73
N TYR A 113 15.89 10.98 15.48
CA TYR A 113 16.63 10.14 16.41
C TYR A 113 18.13 10.38 16.31
N ASN A 114 18.80 10.63 17.44
CA ASN A 114 20.25 10.66 17.52
C ASN A 114 20.75 9.59 18.51
N PRO A 115 21.49 8.56 18.06
CA PRO A 115 21.95 7.48 18.95
C PRO A 115 22.87 7.99 20.07
N ARG A 116 23.63 9.08 19.83
CA ARG A 116 24.52 9.67 20.85
C ARG A 116 23.78 10.38 21.99
N ARG A 117 22.46 10.57 21.88
CA ARG A 117 21.61 11.16 22.93
C ARG A 117 20.89 10.09 23.76
N SER A 118 20.94 8.83 23.35
CA SER A 118 20.35 7.71 24.09
C SER A 118 21.27 7.23 25.22
N ARG A 119 20.66 6.85 26.35
CA ARG A 119 21.33 6.31 27.55
C ARG A 119 21.10 4.81 27.73
N THR A 120 20.10 4.25 27.05
CA THR A 120 20.14 2.83 26.64
C THR A 120 21.21 2.77 25.55
N PRO A 121 22.32 2.02 25.72
CA PRO A 121 23.39 2.02 24.73
C PRO A 121 22.87 1.43 23.41
N PRO A 122 22.77 2.22 22.32
CA PRO A 122 22.21 1.70 21.08
C PRO A 122 23.25 0.79 20.41
N VAL A 123 22.77 -0.31 19.85
CA VAL A 123 23.60 -1.20 19.02
C VAL A 123 23.58 -0.65 17.60
N GLY A 124 24.74 -0.30 17.05
CA GLY A 124 24.87 0.11 15.64
C GLY A 124 25.89 1.23 15.39
N PRO A 125 26.06 1.64 14.12
CA PRO A 125 25.37 1.10 12.94
C PRO A 125 25.81 -0.34 12.62
N PHE A 126 24.88 -1.16 12.14
CA PHE A 126 25.15 -2.50 11.60
C PHE A 126 24.34 -2.72 10.32
N GLY A 127 24.87 -3.52 9.38
CA GLY A 127 24.27 -3.69 8.06
C GLY A 127 24.12 -2.37 7.28
N ARG A 128 23.43 -2.45 6.15
CA ARG A 128 22.86 -1.33 5.38
C ARG A 128 21.91 -1.87 4.33
N GLU A 129 20.99 -1.05 3.87
CA GLU A 129 19.97 -1.41 2.89
C GLU A 129 19.57 -0.20 2.05
N GLU A 130 19.24 -0.43 0.78
CA GLU A 130 18.63 0.54 -0.12
C GLU A 130 17.17 0.11 -0.28
N ILE A 131 16.22 0.99 0.07
CA ILE A 131 14.78 0.69 -0.03
C ILE A 131 14.16 1.67 -1.04
N ASN A 132 13.43 1.13 -2.01
CA ASN A 132 12.77 1.87 -3.08
C ASN A 132 11.25 1.78 -2.92
N TYR A 133 10.54 2.88 -3.18
CA TYR A 133 9.09 3.05 -3.04
C TYR A 133 8.51 3.69 -4.30
N GLY A 134 7.21 3.51 -4.52
CA GLY A 134 6.49 4.03 -5.68
C GLY A 134 6.04 2.91 -6.65
N ASP A 135 5.19 3.26 -7.60
CA ASP A 135 4.71 2.35 -8.64
C ASP A 135 5.77 2.24 -9.76
N PRO A 136 6.32 1.05 -10.08
CA PRO A 136 7.35 0.90 -11.11
C PRO A 136 6.91 1.29 -12.53
N THR A 137 5.60 1.47 -12.75
CA THR A 137 5.03 1.96 -14.01
C THR A 137 4.92 3.49 -14.07
N ASP A 138 5.12 4.18 -12.95
CA ASP A 138 4.99 5.63 -12.80
C ASP A 138 6.23 6.23 -12.10
N GLN A 139 7.21 6.61 -12.93
CA GLN A 139 8.48 7.21 -12.51
C GLN A 139 8.33 8.49 -11.67
N SER A 140 7.18 9.18 -11.71
CA SER A 140 6.92 10.37 -10.88
C SER A 140 6.73 10.04 -9.40
N THR A 141 6.40 8.78 -9.08
CA THR A 141 6.15 8.29 -7.71
C THR A 141 7.36 7.64 -7.07
N GLN A 142 8.44 7.44 -7.83
CA GLN A 142 9.62 6.71 -7.39
C GLN A 142 10.43 7.54 -6.38
N THR A 143 10.68 6.96 -5.20
CA THR A 143 11.52 7.53 -4.14
C THR A 143 12.37 6.45 -3.50
N SER A 144 13.50 6.81 -2.90
CA SER A 144 14.44 5.85 -2.31
C SER A 144 15.07 6.36 -1.01
N VAL A 145 15.55 5.41 -0.20
CA VAL A 145 16.39 5.70 0.98
C VAL A 145 17.53 4.69 1.13
N ASP A 146 18.74 5.18 1.42
CA ASP A 146 19.80 4.38 2.03
C ASP A 146 19.63 4.40 3.55
N ILE A 147 19.59 3.24 4.20
CA ILE A 147 19.57 3.11 5.66
C ILE A 147 20.77 2.32 6.21
N THR A 148 21.12 2.62 7.46
CA THR A 148 21.98 1.78 8.31
C THR A 148 21.18 1.35 9.54
N TYR A 149 21.24 0.07 9.93
CA TYR A 149 20.41 -0.41 11.03
C TYR A 149 21.02 -0.06 12.39
N TYR A 150 20.14 0.31 13.31
CA TYR A 150 20.41 0.45 14.74
C TYR A 150 19.38 -0.36 15.53
N ALA A 151 19.70 -0.72 16.77
CA ALA A 151 18.75 -1.23 17.73
C ALA A 151 18.82 -0.46 19.06
N ASP A 152 17.67 0.00 19.55
CA ASP A 152 17.50 0.73 20.81
C ASP A 152 16.08 0.47 21.36
N THR A 153 15.63 1.20 22.37
CA THR A 153 14.26 1.15 22.87
C THR A 153 13.35 2.02 22.02
N LEU A 154 12.32 1.39 21.43
CA LEU A 154 11.16 2.06 20.84
C LEU A 154 10.09 2.24 21.92
N SER A 155 9.32 3.33 21.87
CA SER A 155 8.29 3.61 22.87
C SER A 155 7.05 4.30 22.29
N PHE A 156 5.90 3.93 22.83
CA PHE A 156 4.58 4.45 22.49
C PHE A 156 3.97 5.07 23.76
N GLY A 157 4.39 6.31 24.06
CA GLY A 157 4.04 7.03 25.28
C GLY A 157 4.61 6.40 26.57
N ARG A 158 3.95 5.35 27.08
CA ARG A 158 4.38 4.58 28.28
C ARG A 158 4.82 3.16 27.96
N SER A 159 4.31 2.56 26.88
CA SER A 159 4.69 1.22 26.43
C SER A 159 6.05 1.26 25.75
N GLN A 160 6.84 0.19 25.90
CA GLN A 160 8.22 0.12 25.38
C GLN A 160 8.50 -1.24 24.75
N VAL A 161 9.13 -1.23 23.58
CA VAL A 161 9.68 -2.39 22.89
C VAL A 161 11.20 -2.22 22.91
N LYS A 162 11.93 -3.13 23.57
CA LYS A 162 13.37 -3.00 23.78
C LYS A 162 14.14 -3.63 22.63
N ASN A 163 15.34 -3.11 22.34
CA ASN A 163 16.22 -3.63 21.29
C ASN A 163 15.55 -3.75 19.91
N GLN A 164 14.54 -2.93 19.61
CA GLN A 164 13.89 -2.93 18.31
C GLN A 164 14.89 -2.47 17.26
N THR A 165 15.05 -3.24 16.17
CA THR A 165 15.85 -2.81 15.02
C THR A 165 15.07 -1.82 14.15
N PHE A 166 15.74 -0.77 13.69
CA PHE A 166 15.18 0.20 12.75
C PHE A 166 16.29 0.82 11.90
N GLY A 167 15.92 1.28 10.71
CA GLY A 167 16.81 2.03 9.83
C GLY A 167 17.03 3.46 10.32
N VAL A 168 18.27 3.92 10.29
CA VAL A 168 18.60 5.35 10.32
C VAL A 168 19.18 5.71 8.97
N VAL A 169 18.52 6.62 8.28
CA VAL A 169 18.86 7.07 6.92
C VAL A 169 20.24 7.70 6.85
N THR A 170 20.94 7.45 5.73
CA THR A 170 22.17 8.16 5.34
C THR A 170 22.00 9.01 4.08
N SER A 171 21.04 8.67 3.21
CA SER A 171 20.70 9.37 1.97
C SER A 171 19.23 9.12 1.62
N SER A 172 18.58 10.05 0.94
CA SER A 172 17.22 9.87 0.40
C SER A 172 17.12 10.50 -0.99
N GLU A 173 16.18 10.02 -1.82
CA GLU A 173 15.76 10.69 -3.04
C GLU A 173 14.23 10.84 -3.01
N GLY A 174 13.74 12.07 -2.94
CA GLY A 174 12.31 12.41 -2.91
C GLY A 174 11.56 12.08 -1.61
N GLN A 175 11.99 11.08 -0.84
CA GLN A 175 11.28 10.66 0.37
C GLN A 175 11.58 11.58 1.57
N ALA A 176 10.56 12.33 2.01
CA ALA A 176 10.65 13.34 3.07
C ALA A 176 9.86 13.00 4.36
N GLN A 177 9.44 11.75 4.52
CA GLN A 177 8.73 11.22 5.70
C GLN A 177 9.39 9.91 6.14
N GLY A 178 9.67 9.74 7.44
CA GLY A 178 10.03 8.43 7.99
C GLY A 178 8.84 7.47 7.95
N ILE A 179 9.07 6.16 7.88
CA ILE A 179 8.02 5.15 7.70
C ILE A 179 8.11 4.11 8.82
N MET A 180 6.95 3.66 9.31
CA MET A 180 6.77 2.42 10.05
C MET A 180 6.05 1.41 9.17
N GLY A 181 6.84 0.49 8.60
CA GLY A 181 6.31 -0.67 7.90
C GLY A 181 5.58 -1.64 8.83
N LEU A 182 4.50 -2.22 8.32
CA LEU A 182 3.61 -3.20 8.95
C LEU A 182 3.43 -4.46 8.10
N ALA A 183 4.07 -4.55 6.93
CA ALA A 183 4.13 -5.76 6.12
C ALA A 183 5.19 -6.77 6.64
N PRO A 184 5.05 -8.07 6.34
CA PRO A 184 6.13 -9.03 6.45
C PRO A 184 7.20 -8.77 5.38
N ASP A 185 8.49 -9.03 5.68
CA ASP A 185 9.60 -8.85 4.73
C ASP A 185 9.31 -9.59 3.41
N VAL A 186 9.43 -8.89 2.28
CA VAL A 186 9.00 -9.43 0.98
C VAL A 186 9.77 -10.69 0.53
N ARG A 187 10.94 -10.95 1.13
CA ARG A 187 11.88 -12.05 0.83
C ARG A 187 11.80 -13.18 1.86
N GLY A 188 11.76 -12.83 3.15
CA GLY A 188 11.70 -13.77 4.27
C GLY A 188 10.28 -14.19 4.65
N GLY A 189 9.30 -13.33 4.37
CA GLY A 189 7.89 -13.51 4.69
C GLY A 189 7.58 -13.36 6.17
N PHE A 190 6.46 -13.95 6.59
CA PHE A 190 6.00 -13.93 7.97
C PHE A 190 6.98 -14.53 9.01
N PRO A 191 7.80 -15.56 8.72
CA PRO A 191 8.74 -16.12 9.71
C PRO A 191 10.16 -15.54 9.56
N GLY A 192 10.53 -14.55 10.38
CA GLY A 192 11.90 -14.03 10.38
C GLY A 192 12.26 -13.06 11.52
N ASP A 193 13.25 -13.43 12.31
CA ASP A 193 14.04 -12.56 13.21
C ASP A 193 15.41 -12.19 12.60
N GLN A 194 15.69 -12.67 11.38
CA GLN A 194 16.99 -12.61 10.71
C GLN A 194 16.86 -12.00 9.31
N PRO A 195 17.75 -11.07 8.89
CA PRO A 195 18.89 -10.53 9.65
C PRO A 195 18.49 -9.47 10.70
N TYR A 196 17.22 -9.11 10.78
CA TYR A 196 16.64 -8.21 11.78
C TYR A 196 15.21 -8.62 12.16
N SER A 197 14.76 -8.23 13.35
CA SER A 197 13.39 -8.48 13.81
C SER A 197 12.46 -7.30 13.49
N LEU A 198 11.44 -7.55 12.67
CA LEU A 198 10.35 -6.62 12.42
C LEU A 198 9.56 -6.32 13.70
N LEU A 199 8.94 -5.15 13.78
CA LEU A 199 8.32 -4.64 15.01
C LEU A 199 7.28 -5.61 15.62
N LEU A 200 6.45 -6.22 14.78
CA LEU A 200 5.39 -7.13 15.23
C LEU A 200 5.96 -8.41 15.87
N ASN A 201 7.10 -8.91 15.38
CA ASN A 201 7.82 -10.04 15.97
C ASN A 201 8.35 -9.65 17.36
N THR A 202 9.08 -8.53 17.44
CA THR A 202 9.68 -8.04 18.69
C THR A 202 8.64 -7.71 19.77
N MET A 203 7.44 -7.24 19.38
CA MET A 203 6.31 -7.03 20.31
C MET A 203 5.79 -8.35 20.88
N ALA A 204 5.62 -9.38 20.04
CA ALA A 204 5.14 -10.70 20.48
C ALA A 204 6.17 -11.41 21.37
N ASP A 205 7.45 -11.41 20.98
CA ASP A 205 8.55 -12.01 21.75
C ASP A 205 8.73 -11.38 23.15
N GLN A 206 8.36 -10.11 23.31
CA GLN A 206 8.41 -9.40 24.60
C GLN A 206 7.08 -9.44 25.37
N GLY A 207 6.06 -10.12 24.85
CA GLY A 207 4.74 -10.22 25.47
C GLY A 207 3.98 -8.88 25.55
N VAL A 208 4.33 -7.92 24.68
CA VAL A 208 3.57 -6.66 24.51
C VAL A 208 2.23 -6.97 23.82
N ILE A 209 2.22 -7.98 22.94
CA ILE A 209 1.04 -8.53 22.29
C ILE A 209 1.00 -10.06 22.42
N ALA A 210 -0.20 -10.64 22.42
CA ALA A 210 -0.41 -12.08 22.61
C ALA A 210 -0.24 -12.93 21.32
N SER A 211 -0.29 -12.29 20.16
CA SER A 211 -0.08 -12.86 18.81
C SER A 211 0.32 -11.75 17.84
N ARG A 212 0.83 -12.13 16.67
CA ARG A 212 1.27 -11.20 15.62
C ARG A 212 0.08 -10.76 14.76
N VAL A 213 -0.85 -10.10 15.43
CA VAL A 213 -2.07 -9.52 14.87
C VAL A 213 -2.00 -8.00 15.00
N PHE A 214 -2.48 -7.27 14.00
CA PHE A 214 -2.81 -5.85 14.17
C PHE A 214 -4.10 -5.47 13.43
N SER A 215 -4.85 -4.52 13.99
CA SER A 215 -6.02 -3.94 13.33
C SER A 215 -5.78 -2.50 12.91
N LEU A 216 -6.34 -2.10 11.77
CA LEU A 216 -6.23 -0.77 11.20
C LEU A 216 -7.62 -0.17 10.94
N ASP A 217 -7.85 1.04 11.46
CA ASP A 217 -8.96 1.92 11.14
C ASP A 217 -8.40 3.31 10.75
N LEU A 218 -8.38 3.60 9.44
CA LEU A 218 -7.92 4.88 8.89
C LEU A 218 -8.98 5.98 8.88
N ARG A 219 -10.25 5.64 9.17
CA ARG A 219 -11.40 6.57 9.25
C ARG A 219 -11.79 7.27 7.96
N HIS A 220 -12.97 7.88 7.97
CA HIS A 220 -13.36 8.88 6.96
C HIS A 220 -12.42 10.10 6.98
N SER A 221 -12.28 10.75 5.83
CA SER A 221 -11.37 11.89 5.60
C SER A 221 -11.66 13.16 6.42
N ASP A 222 -12.75 13.20 7.17
CA ASP A 222 -13.17 14.28 8.08
C ASP A 222 -12.99 13.95 9.57
N SER A 223 -12.52 12.75 9.92
CA SER A 223 -12.30 12.30 11.30
C SER A 223 -10.93 12.70 11.85
N GLU A 224 -10.88 13.21 13.09
CA GLU A 224 -9.64 13.73 13.69
C GLU A 224 -8.55 12.68 13.91
N THR A 225 -8.91 11.45 14.31
CA THR A 225 -7.97 10.35 14.54
C THR A 225 -8.58 8.97 14.26
N GLY A 226 -7.74 8.07 13.75
CA GLY A 226 -7.96 6.64 13.61
C GLY A 226 -7.16 5.81 14.60
N ALA A 227 -7.03 4.51 14.36
CA ALA A 227 -6.38 3.57 15.27
C ALA A 227 -5.57 2.48 14.56
N LEU A 228 -4.39 2.21 15.12
CA LEU A 228 -3.56 1.03 14.87
C LEU A 228 -3.51 0.24 16.18
N ILE A 229 -4.10 -0.95 16.19
CA ILE A 229 -4.24 -1.78 17.40
C ILE A 229 -3.41 -3.05 17.23
N TYR A 230 -2.21 -3.07 17.80
CA TYR A 230 -1.40 -4.28 17.89
C TYR A 230 -2.00 -5.23 18.94
N GLY A 231 -2.09 -6.52 18.62
CA GLY A 231 -2.58 -7.56 19.54
C GLY A 231 -4.09 -7.55 19.80
N GLY A 232 -4.89 -6.84 19.02
CA GLY A 232 -6.35 -6.78 19.23
C GLY A 232 -7.11 -6.00 18.17
N LEU A 233 -8.42 -5.87 18.38
CA LEU A 233 -9.36 -5.13 17.55
C LEU A 233 -10.39 -4.39 18.42
N ASP A 234 -11.05 -3.36 17.88
CA ASP A 234 -12.07 -2.56 18.57
C ASP A 234 -13.46 -2.81 17.96
N ARG A 235 -14.36 -3.41 18.73
CA ARG A 235 -15.73 -3.70 18.26
C ARG A 235 -16.55 -2.44 17.97
N SER A 236 -16.18 -1.29 18.53
CA SER A 236 -16.86 -0.01 18.31
C SER A 236 -16.40 0.71 17.04
N LYS A 237 -15.64 0.05 16.14
CA LYS A 237 -15.13 0.63 14.87
C LYS A 237 -15.60 -0.09 13.60
N PHE A 238 -16.51 -1.07 13.69
CA PHE A 238 -17.03 -1.77 12.50
C PHE A 238 -18.46 -2.32 12.66
N ILE A 239 -19.06 -2.72 11.53
CA ILE A 239 -20.43 -3.24 11.44
C ILE A 239 -20.45 -4.76 11.20
N GLY A 240 -21.15 -5.48 12.08
CA GLY A 240 -21.45 -6.92 11.94
C GLY A 240 -20.21 -7.80 12.10
N SER A 241 -20.22 -9.01 11.53
CA SER A 241 -19.09 -9.93 11.61
C SER A 241 -17.95 -9.53 10.66
N LEU A 242 -16.72 -9.88 11.01
CA LEU A 242 -15.62 -9.91 10.06
C LEU A 242 -15.81 -11.03 9.02
N GLU A 243 -15.30 -10.85 7.81
CA GLU A 243 -15.11 -11.91 6.80
C GLU A 243 -13.62 -12.22 6.70
N THR A 244 -13.23 -13.46 6.98
CA THR A 244 -11.85 -13.93 6.86
C THR A 244 -11.50 -14.20 5.40
N ARG A 245 -10.39 -13.60 4.93
CA ARG A 245 -9.77 -13.86 3.63
C ARG A 245 -8.34 -14.38 3.87
N PRO A 246 -7.87 -15.44 3.19
CA PRO A 246 -6.46 -15.80 3.24
C PRO A 246 -5.63 -14.72 2.56
N ILE A 247 -4.44 -14.44 3.11
CA ILE A 247 -3.41 -13.67 2.42
C ILE A 247 -2.91 -14.49 1.24
N VAL A 248 -2.65 -13.81 0.12
CA VAL A 248 -2.03 -14.40 -1.07
C VAL A 248 -0.69 -13.72 -1.36
N PRO A 249 0.26 -14.39 -2.04
CA PRO A 249 1.46 -13.73 -2.54
C PRO A 249 1.12 -12.56 -3.47
N GLY A 250 2.06 -11.62 -3.60
CA GLY A 250 2.00 -10.58 -4.63
C GLY A 250 2.13 -11.18 -6.04
N ILE A 251 1.95 -10.37 -7.08
CA ILE A 251 1.97 -10.85 -8.47
C ILE A 251 3.32 -11.40 -8.94
N GLN A 252 4.41 -11.15 -8.19
CA GLN A 252 5.74 -11.71 -8.47
C GLN A 252 6.04 -12.97 -7.62
N GLY A 253 5.09 -13.40 -6.77
CA GLY A 253 5.21 -14.54 -5.85
C GLY A 253 5.84 -14.20 -4.50
N GLU A 254 6.05 -12.91 -4.23
CA GLU A 254 6.63 -12.36 -3.00
C GLU A 254 5.59 -12.26 -1.86
N THR A 255 6.04 -12.09 -0.61
CA THR A 255 5.09 -11.91 0.50
C THR A 255 4.58 -10.47 0.53
N ARG A 256 3.25 -10.28 0.58
CA ARG A 256 2.56 -8.99 0.70
C ARG A 256 1.37 -9.14 1.65
N LEU A 257 0.83 -8.02 2.13
CA LEU A 257 -0.52 -7.99 2.73
C LEU A 257 -1.59 -7.90 1.63
N ALA A 258 -1.62 -8.91 0.74
CA ALA A 258 -2.51 -8.98 -0.41
C ALA A 258 -3.62 -10.02 -0.23
N VAL A 259 -4.80 -9.76 -0.81
CA VAL A 259 -5.99 -10.62 -0.73
C VAL A 259 -6.70 -10.71 -2.08
N ASN A 260 -7.59 -11.69 -2.22
CA ASN A 260 -8.47 -11.80 -3.40
C ASN A 260 -9.74 -10.93 -3.25
N LEU A 261 -9.75 -9.78 -3.94
CA LEU A 261 -10.95 -9.01 -4.28
C LEU A 261 -11.75 -9.76 -5.35
N THR A 262 -13.08 -9.78 -5.24
CA THR A 262 -13.95 -10.65 -6.07
C THR A 262 -14.92 -9.88 -6.96
N THR A 263 -15.34 -8.68 -6.54
CA THR A 263 -16.19 -7.79 -7.33
C THR A 263 -15.83 -6.33 -7.06
N LEU A 264 -16.00 -5.49 -8.08
CA LEU A 264 -16.24 -4.06 -7.92
C LEU A 264 -17.72 -3.75 -8.12
N GLY A 265 -18.17 -2.57 -7.72
CA GLY A 265 -19.54 -2.15 -7.88
C GLY A 265 -19.74 -0.66 -7.66
N LEU A 266 -20.94 -0.20 -8.01
CA LEU A 266 -21.39 1.18 -7.85
C LEU A 266 -22.78 1.15 -7.25
N THR A 267 -22.98 1.72 -6.07
CA THR A 267 -24.32 1.93 -5.49
C THR A 267 -24.72 3.38 -5.67
N GLN A 268 -25.79 3.60 -6.45
CA GLN A 268 -26.53 4.85 -6.62
C GLN A 268 -28.03 4.53 -6.64
N SER A 269 -28.84 5.34 -7.33
CA SER A 269 -30.26 5.06 -7.64
C SER A 269 -30.50 3.72 -8.33
N ARG A 270 -29.50 3.19 -9.03
CA ARG A 270 -29.41 1.80 -9.51
C ARG A 270 -28.03 1.27 -9.12
N SER A 271 -28.00 0.17 -8.35
CA SER A 271 -26.72 -0.50 -8.06
C SER A 271 -26.26 -1.34 -9.25
N GLN A 272 -24.94 -1.39 -9.47
CA GLN A 272 -24.23 -2.23 -10.44
C GLN A 272 -23.13 -3.01 -9.72
N SER A 273 -22.80 -4.20 -10.20
CA SER A 273 -21.68 -5.00 -9.70
C SER A 273 -21.03 -5.77 -10.85
N PHE A 274 -19.71 -5.80 -10.84
CA PHE A 274 -18.85 -6.35 -11.86
C PHE A 274 -17.93 -7.40 -11.20
N ARG A 275 -17.97 -8.64 -11.66
CA ARG A 275 -17.08 -9.70 -11.17
C ARG A 275 -15.72 -9.56 -11.85
N LEU A 276 -14.65 -9.59 -11.06
CA LEU A 276 -13.28 -9.50 -11.57
C LEU A 276 -12.84 -10.82 -12.22
N ASN A 277 -11.95 -10.73 -13.22
CA ASN A 277 -11.28 -11.90 -13.78
C ASN A 277 -10.24 -12.44 -12.79
N SER A 278 -9.87 -13.71 -12.88
CA SER A 278 -8.87 -14.31 -11.97
C SER A 278 -7.48 -13.66 -12.02
N ALA A 279 -7.13 -12.99 -13.13
CA ALA A 279 -5.89 -12.21 -13.24
C ALA A 279 -5.95 -10.87 -12.50
N ASP A 280 -7.16 -10.40 -12.17
CA ASP A 280 -7.44 -9.08 -11.60
C ASP A 280 -7.96 -9.16 -10.15
N THR A 281 -8.01 -10.35 -9.54
CA THR A 281 -8.49 -10.52 -8.15
C THR A 281 -7.44 -10.16 -7.10
N ASN A 282 -6.15 -10.29 -7.40
CA ASN A 282 -5.07 -9.98 -6.46
C ASN A 282 -4.98 -8.47 -6.23
N VAL A 283 -5.14 -8.03 -4.97
CA VAL A 283 -4.92 -6.65 -4.55
C VAL A 283 -4.15 -6.59 -3.23
N MET A 284 -3.18 -5.68 -3.13
CA MET A 284 -2.49 -5.34 -1.89
C MET A 284 -3.33 -4.34 -1.07
N LEU A 285 -3.33 -4.46 0.26
CA LEU A 285 -3.97 -3.52 1.18
C LEU A 285 -2.90 -2.60 1.77
N ASP A 286 -2.85 -1.34 1.35
CA ASP A 286 -1.68 -0.48 1.53
C ASP A 286 -2.02 0.94 2.03
N SER A 287 -1.66 1.26 3.28
CA SER A 287 -1.76 2.61 3.86
C SER A 287 -0.58 3.53 3.56
N GLY A 288 0.47 3.05 2.88
CA GLY A 288 1.51 3.88 2.26
C GLY A 288 1.06 4.51 0.94
N THR A 289 0.09 3.88 0.25
CA THR A 289 -0.43 4.33 -1.04
C THR A 289 -1.74 5.11 -0.89
N THR A 290 -1.74 6.40 -1.25
CA THR A 290 -2.95 7.24 -1.08
C THR A 290 -4.05 6.99 -2.14
N LEU A 291 -3.69 6.78 -3.40
CA LEU A 291 -4.63 6.46 -4.49
C LEU A 291 -4.63 4.96 -4.79
N SER A 292 -5.80 4.34 -4.83
CA SER A 292 -5.91 2.95 -5.26
C SER A 292 -5.44 2.77 -6.71
N ARG A 293 -4.65 1.72 -6.97
CA ARG A 293 -4.05 1.42 -8.27
C ARG A 293 -4.62 0.11 -8.79
N MET A 294 -5.23 0.09 -9.96
CA MET A 294 -5.87 -1.12 -10.50
C MET A 294 -5.54 -1.35 -11.97
N HIS A 295 -5.60 -2.60 -12.42
CA HIS A 295 -5.50 -2.92 -13.84
C HIS A 295 -6.67 -2.30 -14.61
N SER A 296 -6.43 -1.88 -15.85
CA SER A 296 -7.49 -1.37 -16.73
C SER A 296 -8.69 -2.32 -16.85
N ALA A 297 -8.46 -3.64 -16.87
CA ALA A 297 -9.53 -4.64 -16.96
C ALA A 297 -10.45 -4.67 -15.73
N ALA A 298 -9.94 -4.33 -14.54
CA ALA A 298 -10.73 -4.15 -13.32
C ALA A 298 -11.37 -2.75 -13.26
N ALA A 299 -10.61 -1.72 -13.60
CA ALA A 299 -10.99 -0.33 -13.40
C ALA A 299 -12.01 0.20 -14.43
N SER A 300 -11.91 -0.18 -15.72
CA SER A 300 -12.75 0.39 -16.77
C SER A 300 -14.27 0.28 -16.48
N PRO A 301 -14.84 -0.86 -16.03
CA PRO A 301 -16.26 -0.96 -15.72
C PRO A 301 -16.75 0.02 -14.64
N ILE A 302 -15.93 0.34 -13.62
CA ILE A 302 -16.31 1.29 -12.57
C ILE A 302 -16.07 2.74 -13.00
N LEU A 303 -15.02 3.02 -13.77
CA LEU A 303 -14.75 4.35 -14.35
C LEU A 303 -15.85 4.74 -15.36
N GLU A 304 -16.27 3.82 -16.23
CA GLU A 304 -17.40 4.00 -17.14
C GLU A 304 -18.72 4.23 -16.38
N ALA A 305 -18.99 3.46 -15.32
CA ALA A 305 -20.19 3.58 -14.51
C ALA A 305 -20.25 4.92 -13.72
N LEU A 306 -19.10 5.45 -13.30
CA LEU A 306 -18.97 6.79 -12.71
C LEU A 306 -19.11 7.93 -13.74
N GLY A 307 -19.07 7.63 -15.04
CA GLY A 307 -19.00 8.64 -16.10
C GLY A 307 -17.68 9.41 -16.11
N ALA A 308 -16.60 8.78 -15.63
CA ALA A 308 -15.30 9.43 -15.47
C ALA A 308 -14.59 9.64 -16.80
N GLN A 309 -13.91 10.78 -16.93
CA GLN A 309 -13.12 11.13 -18.11
C GLN A 309 -11.63 11.06 -17.78
N ASN A 310 -10.82 10.53 -18.68
CA ASN A 310 -9.36 10.53 -18.55
C ASN A 310 -8.82 11.93 -18.88
N ASP A 311 -7.84 12.42 -18.11
CA ASP A 311 -7.23 13.75 -18.31
C ASP A 311 -6.15 13.82 -19.40
N GLY A 312 -5.60 12.66 -19.78
CA GLY A 312 -4.49 12.51 -20.71
C GLY A 312 -3.13 12.27 -20.05
N GLU A 313 -3.05 12.37 -18.71
CA GLU A 313 -1.82 12.25 -17.92
C GLU A 313 -1.85 11.04 -16.95
N GLY A 314 -3.00 10.34 -16.85
CA GLY A 314 -3.14 9.06 -16.17
C GLY A 314 -4.28 9.00 -15.15
N TYR A 315 -4.89 10.15 -14.86
CA TYR A 315 -5.93 10.30 -13.86
C TYR A 315 -7.31 10.37 -14.50
N PHE A 316 -8.33 10.25 -13.65
CA PHE A 316 -9.73 10.27 -14.08
C PHE A 316 -10.49 11.31 -13.26
N PHE A 317 -11.32 12.10 -13.93
CA PHE A 317 -12.09 13.18 -13.30
C PHE A 317 -13.59 13.05 -13.57
N VAL A 318 -14.37 13.54 -12.62
CA VAL A 318 -15.84 13.55 -12.58
C VAL A 318 -16.33 14.91 -12.07
N PRO A 319 -17.59 15.32 -12.30
CA PRO A 319 -18.12 16.53 -11.69
C PRO A 319 -18.07 16.47 -10.16
N CYS A 320 -17.58 17.51 -9.49
CA CYS A 320 -17.49 17.57 -8.02
C CYS A 320 -18.85 17.42 -7.30
N SER A 321 -19.97 17.65 -8.01
CA SER A 321 -21.30 17.35 -7.50
C SER A 321 -21.52 15.87 -7.15
N LEU A 322 -20.78 14.95 -7.79
CA LEU A 322 -20.83 13.52 -7.50
C LEU A 322 -20.32 13.21 -6.08
N ARG A 323 -19.25 13.89 -5.63
CA ARG A 323 -18.68 13.76 -4.28
C ARG A 323 -19.73 13.97 -3.17
N ASN A 324 -20.63 14.92 -3.40
CA ASN A 324 -21.66 15.33 -2.45
C ASN A 324 -23.00 14.61 -2.67
N SER A 325 -23.04 13.58 -3.53
CA SER A 325 -24.24 12.81 -3.86
C SER A 325 -24.30 11.48 -3.08
N ALA A 326 -25.50 10.96 -2.86
CA ALA A 326 -25.70 9.71 -2.14
C ALA A 326 -25.32 8.50 -2.99
N GLY A 327 -24.19 7.87 -2.67
CA GLY A 327 -23.73 6.64 -3.28
C GLY A 327 -22.34 6.20 -2.82
N SER A 328 -21.91 5.04 -3.31
CA SER A 328 -20.64 4.41 -2.97
C SER A 328 -20.03 3.63 -4.13
N VAL A 329 -18.71 3.48 -4.11
CA VAL A 329 -17.99 2.45 -4.86
C VAL A 329 -17.77 1.26 -3.94
N ASP A 330 -18.11 0.06 -4.42
CA ASP A 330 -18.34 -1.13 -3.61
C ASP A 330 -17.29 -2.21 -3.91
N PHE A 331 -16.44 -2.53 -2.91
CA PHE A 331 -15.32 -3.48 -3.02
C PHE A 331 -15.69 -4.80 -2.32
N GLY A 332 -15.90 -5.86 -3.10
CA GLY A 332 -16.40 -7.15 -2.62
C GLY A 332 -15.30 -8.18 -2.35
N PHE A 333 -15.08 -8.51 -1.09
CA PHE A 333 -14.17 -9.55 -0.62
C PHE A 333 -14.98 -10.78 -0.18
N GLY A 334 -15.18 -11.75 -1.09
CA GLY A 334 -15.97 -12.94 -0.79
C GLY A 334 -17.44 -12.60 -0.50
N ASN A 335 -17.89 -12.80 0.74
CA ASN A 335 -19.26 -12.44 1.15
C ASN A 335 -19.37 -11.02 1.74
N LYS A 336 -18.26 -10.34 2.02
CA LYS A 336 -18.24 -8.97 2.53
C LYS A 336 -18.14 -7.98 1.37
N VAL A 337 -18.84 -6.85 1.49
CA VAL A 337 -18.65 -5.68 0.63
C VAL A 337 -18.27 -4.50 1.52
N VAL A 338 -17.14 -3.87 1.23
CA VAL A 338 -16.74 -2.57 1.78
C VAL A 338 -17.24 -1.50 0.82
N LYS A 339 -18.13 -0.63 1.30
CA LYS A 339 -18.71 0.48 0.55
C LYS A 339 -17.93 1.76 0.88
N VAL A 340 -17.24 2.31 -0.11
CA VAL A 340 -16.55 3.60 -0.01
C VAL A 340 -17.52 4.70 -0.46
N PRO A 341 -17.93 5.64 0.41
CA PRO A 341 -18.82 6.72 -0.02
C PRO A 341 -18.11 7.66 -0.99
N PHE A 342 -18.86 8.31 -1.89
CA PHE A 342 -18.27 9.25 -2.86
C PHE A 342 -17.54 10.43 -2.21
N SER A 343 -17.81 10.76 -0.95
CA SER A 343 -17.06 11.74 -0.16
C SER A 343 -15.59 11.39 0.04
N ASP A 344 -15.27 10.10 0.16
CA ASP A 344 -13.89 9.60 0.37
C ASP A 344 -13.24 9.09 -0.92
N PHE A 345 -14.04 8.66 -1.90
CA PHE A 345 -13.55 8.14 -3.19
C PHE A 345 -13.44 9.21 -4.30
N ILE A 346 -14.12 10.36 -4.17
CA ILE A 346 -14.00 11.48 -5.11
C ILE A 346 -13.27 12.63 -4.40
N LEU A 347 -12.09 12.98 -4.91
CA LEU A 347 -11.13 13.88 -4.29
C LEU A 347 -11.21 15.29 -4.90
N SER A 348 -11.18 16.31 -4.07
CA SER A 348 -11.16 17.70 -4.55
C SER A 348 -9.77 18.08 -5.03
N ALA A 349 -9.68 18.80 -6.15
CA ALA A 349 -8.44 19.42 -6.61
C ALA A 349 -8.05 20.68 -5.80
N GLY A 350 -8.86 21.09 -4.81
CA GLY A 350 -8.69 22.35 -4.07
C GLY A 350 -8.85 23.59 -4.96
N ASP A 351 -8.28 24.71 -4.53
CA ASP A 351 -8.22 25.97 -5.31
C ASP A 351 -7.19 25.91 -6.46
N SER A 352 -6.68 24.72 -6.82
CA SER A 352 -5.47 24.49 -7.65
C SER A 352 -5.65 24.73 -9.16
N GLY A 353 -6.43 25.74 -9.55
CA GLY A 353 -6.43 26.32 -10.90
C GLY A 353 -7.05 25.47 -12.02
N GLY A 354 -7.49 24.24 -11.75
CA GLY A 354 -8.39 23.48 -12.63
C GLY A 354 -9.78 24.13 -12.75
N PRO A 355 -10.67 23.61 -13.61
CA PRO A 355 -12.06 24.06 -13.60
C PRO A 355 -12.70 23.63 -12.27
N SER A 356 -13.27 24.59 -11.53
CA SER A 356 -13.84 24.45 -10.18
C SER A 356 -14.90 23.35 -10.01
N ASP A 357 -15.37 22.81 -11.12
CA ASP A 357 -16.53 21.95 -11.20
C ASP A 357 -16.14 20.46 -11.31
N TYR A 358 -14.84 20.15 -11.43
CA TYR A 358 -14.30 18.79 -11.58
C TYR A 358 -13.41 18.36 -10.40
N CYS A 359 -13.59 17.11 -10.00
CA CYS A 359 -12.90 16.42 -8.92
C CYS A 359 -12.32 15.11 -9.46
N TYR A 360 -11.21 14.63 -8.89
CA TYR A 360 -10.55 13.41 -9.33
C TYR A 360 -11.18 12.17 -8.69
N VAL A 361 -11.18 11.05 -9.41
CA VAL A 361 -11.52 9.73 -8.87
C VAL A 361 -10.31 9.23 -8.08
N GLY A 362 -10.54 8.65 -6.90
CA GLY A 362 -9.53 8.08 -6.01
C GLY A 362 -8.90 6.78 -6.52
N LEU A 363 -8.79 6.61 -7.84
CA LEU A 363 -8.28 5.43 -8.53
C LEU A 363 -7.50 5.83 -9.77
N VAL A 364 -6.32 5.23 -9.94
CA VAL A 364 -5.48 5.32 -11.15
C VAL A 364 -5.26 3.93 -11.76
N LEU A 365 -4.79 3.90 -13.01
CA LEU A 365 -4.39 2.66 -13.65
C LEU A 365 -2.94 2.29 -13.32
N THR A 366 -2.67 0.99 -13.21
CA THR A 366 -1.31 0.42 -13.19
C THR A 366 -1.25 -0.83 -14.05
N THR A 367 -0.04 -1.30 -14.36
CA THR A 367 0.23 -2.63 -14.95
C THR A 367 1.12 -3.51 -14.07
N ASP A 368 1.44 -3.07 -12.85
CA ASP A 368 2.09 -3.86 -11.80
C ASP A 368 1.04 -4.26 -10.73
N GLN A 369 1.49 -4.71 -9.56
CA GLN A 369 0.67 -5.09 -8.40
C GLN A 369 -0.47 -4.09 -8.16
N GLN A 370 -1.72 -4.56 -8.22
CA GLN A 370 -2.87 -3.74 -7.86
C GLN A 370 -2.87 -3.44 -6.35
N ILE A 371 -3.27 -2.23 -5.98
CA ILE A 371 -3.24 -1.71 -4.63
C ILE A 371 -4.59 -1.06 -4.28
N LEU A 372 -5.17 -1.42 -3.14
CA LEU A 372 -6.24 -0.67 -2.51
C LEU A 372 -5.61 0.24 -1.46
N GLY A 373 -5.54 1.53 -1.80
CA GLY A 373 -4.91 2.58 -1.02
C GLY A 373 -5.85 3.23 0.00
N ASP A 374 -5.42 4.35 0.58
CA ASP A 374 -6.22 5.16 1.52
C ASP A 374 -7.65 5.43 1.00
N THR A 375 -7.81 5.69 -0.31
CA THR A 375 -9.13 5.91 -0.93
C THR A 375 -10.13 4.77 -0.76
N VAL A 376 -9.69 3.57 -0.37
CA VAL A 376 -10.55 2.41 -0.05
C VAL A 376 -10.38 1.98 1.40
N LEU A 377 -9.15 1.98 1.93
CA LEU A 377 -8.88 1.57 3.31
C LEU A 377 -9.62 2.42 4.35
N ARG A 378 -9.86 3.71 4.09
CA ARG A 378 -10.69 4.60 4.93
C ARG A 378 -12.09 4.07 5.26
N ALA A 379 -12.67 3.23 4.41
CA ALA A 379 -14.03 2.70 4.58
C ALA A 379 -14.09 1.27 5.12
N GLY A 380 -12.95 0.59 5.24
CA GLY A 380 -12.87 -0.79 5.71
C GLY A 380 -12.18 -0.89 7.06
N TYR A 381 -12.63 -1.84 7.89
CA TYR A 381 -11.93 -2.25 9.10
C TYR A 381 -11.17 -3.53 8.80
N PHE A 382 -9.84 -3.51 8.95
CA PHE A 382 -8.96 -4.60 8.55
C PHE A 382 -8.17 -5.12 9.75
N VAL A 383 -8.27 -6.42 10.02
CA VAL A 383 -7.45 -7.11 11.02
C VAL A 383 -6.49 -8.04 10.26
N PHE A 384 -5.19 -7.78 10.35
CA PHE A 384 -4.14 -8.57 9.70
C PHE A 384 -3.56 -9.57 10.72
N ASP A 385 -3.58 -10.86 10.39
CA ASP A 385 -3.05 -11.94 11.23
C ASP A 385 -1.85 -12.61 10.52
N TRP A 386 -0.64 -12.31 10.98
CA TRP A 386 0.60 -12.89 10.44
C TRP A 386 0.83 -14.34 10.89
N ASP A 387 0.23 -14.76 12.01
CA ASP A 387 0.41 -16.11 12.55
C ASP A 387 -0.44 -17.14 11.78
N ASN A 388 -1.61 -16.72 11.31
CA ASN A 388 -2.53 -17.54 10.50
C ASN A 388 -2.50 -17.21 9.00
N GLN A 389 -1.85 -16.11 8.60
CA GLN A 389 -1.77 -15.60 7.22
C GLN A 389 -3.16 -15.24 6.66
N GLU A 390 -3.95 -14.51 7.45
CA GLU A 390 -5.31 -14.09 7.12
C GLU A 390 -5.51 -12.57 7.27
N VAL A 391 -6.50 -12.03 6.56
CA VAL A 391 -7.05 -10.69 6.82
C VAL A 391 -8.55 -10.82 7.07
N HIS A 392 -9.01 -10.27 8.18
CA HIS A 392 -10.42 -10.26 8.56
C HIS A 392 -11.00 -8.87 8.30
N ILE A 393 -12.04 -8.80 7.45
CA ILE A 393 -12.50 -7.55 6.82
C ILE A 393 -13.95 -7.24 7.21
N ALA A 394 -14.22 -6.00 7.62
CA ALA A 394 -15.57 -5.45 7.80
C ALA A 394 -15.70 -4.04 7.22
N GLN A 395 -16.91 -3.50 7.20
CA GLN A 395 -17.16 -2.08 6.94
C GLN A 395 -16.77 -1.28 8.20
N ALA A 396 -15.92 -0.26 8.05
CA ALA A 396 -15.59 0.66 9.14
C ALA A 396 -16.79 1.52 9.54
N ALA A 397 -16.83 1.93 10.79
CA ALA A 397 -17.87 2.77 11.39
C ALA A 397 -17.34 3.47 12.65
N ASP A 398 -18.15 4.32 13.27
CA ASP A 398 -17.96 4.64 14.69
C ASP A 398 -19.27 4.78 15.47
N CYS A 399 -19.41 3.94 16.49
CA CYS A 399 -20.51 3.98 17.45
C CYS A 399 -20.07 4.44 18.86
N GLY A 400 -18.84 4.97 18.99
CA GLY A 400 -18.37 5.78 20.12
C GLY A 400 -17.19 5.18 20.88
N SER A 401 -17.40 4.89 22.16
CA SER A 401 -16.35 4.45 23.08
C SER A 401 -15.77 3.10 22.67
N SER A 402 -14.44 3.02 22.64
CA SER A 402 -13.70 1.81 22.28
C SER A 402 -14.03 0.63 23.17
N ASP A 403 -14.12 -0.54 22.53
CA ASP A 403 -14.46 -1.83 23.11
C ASP A 403 -13.47 -2.86 22.56
N ILE A 404 -12.23 -2.76 23.05
CA ILE A 404 -11.08 -3.51 22.55
C ILE A 404 -11.14 -4.95 23.03
N VAL A 405 -11.02 -5.88 22.08
CA VAL A 405 -10.90 -7.32 22.29
C VAL A 405 -9.50 -7.75 21.88
N VAL A 406 -8.80 -8.38 22.82
CA VAL A 406 -7.44 -8.92 22.63
C VAL A 406 -7.49 -10.12 21.68
N ALA A 407 -6.56 -10.19 20.73
CA ALA A 407 -6.34 -11.36 19.90
C ALA A 407 -5.72 -12.48 20.75
N GLY A 408 -6.28 -13.69 20.67
CA GLY A 408 -5.72 -14.89 21.28
C GLY A 408 -4.48 -15.40 20.52
N SER A 409 -4.16 -16.69 20.69
CA SER A 409 -3.04 -17.34 19.99
C SER A 409 -3.48 -18.64 19.30
N GLY A 410 -2.75 -19.03 18.25
CA GLY A 410 -3.04 -20.21 17.44
C GLY A 410 -4.09 -19.97 16.36
N SER A 411 -4.69 -21.05 15.83
CA SER A 411 -5.48 -21.06 14.58
C SER A 411 -6.83 -20.33 14.59
N ASN A 412 -7.10 -19.54 15.63
CA ASN A 412 -8.28 -18.69 15.81
C ASN A 412 -7.86 -17.46 16.66
N ALA A 413 -6.69 -16.88 16.38
CA ALA A 413 -6.13 -15.78 17.16
C ALA A 413 -7.06 -14.56 17.14
N VAL A 414 -7.53 -14.17 15.96
CA VAL A 414 -8.62 -13.18 15.83
C VAL A 414 -9.96 -13.83 16.23
N PRO A 415 -10.64 -13.37 17.31
CA PRO A 415 -11.88 -13.97 17.77
C PRO A 415 -13.06 -13.61 16.87
N ASN A 416 -13.94 -14.58 16.62
CA ASN A 416 -15.20 -14.37 15.90
C ASN A 416 -16.19 -13.55 16.75
N VAL A 417 -16.12 -12.23 16.60
CA VAL A 417 -17.00 -11.25 17.26
C VAL A 417 -17.84 -10.48 16.26
N GLN A 418 -18.92 -9.86 16.75
CA GLN A 418 -19.69 -8.86 16.02
C GLN A 418 -19.16 -7.47 16.40
N GLY A 419 -19.09 -6.56 15.44
CA GLY A 419 -18.95 -5.13 15.69
C GLY A 419 -20.23 -4.56 16.31
N ASN A 420 -20.06 -3.57 17.19
CA ASN A 420 -21.13 -2.92 17.95
C ASN A 420 -21.96 -1.96 17.09
N CYS A 421 -21.45 -1.56 15.92
CA CYS A 421 -22.00 -0.45 15.16
C CYS A 421 -23.04 -0.87 14.11
N ASN A 422 -23.91 0.08 13.78
CA ASN A 422 -25.05 -0.06 12.88
C ASN A 422 -24.74 0.57 11.52
N SER A 423 -25.55 0.28 10.49
CA SER A 423 -25.37 0.86 9.15
C SER A 423 -25.52 2.39 9.09
N SER A 424 -26.09 3.03 10.11
CA SER A 424 -26.10 4.49 10.28
C SER A 424 -24.73 5.09 10.60
N ASP A 425 -23.82 4.27 11.12
CA ASP A 425 -22.63 4.72 11.86
C ASP A 425 -21.37 4.74 10.97
N ALA A 426 -21.53 4.42 9.68
CA ALA A 426 -20.47 4.33 8.66
C ALA A 426 -20.55 5.40 7.55
N GLY A 427 -21.38 6.44 7.72
CA GLY A 427 -21.55 7.54 6.76
C GLY A 427 -22.18 7.19 5.40
N VAL A 428 -22.24 5.91 5.01
CA VAL A 428 -22.75 5.46 3.70
C VAL A 428 -24.26 5.66 3.57
N THR A 429 -24.65 6.68 2.80
CA THR A 429 -26.06 7.06 2.56
C THR A 429 -26.78 6.20 1.50
N GLY A 430 -26.09 5.23 0.88
CA GLY A 430 -26.63 4.38 -0.20
C GLY A 430 -27.33 3.11 0.30
N THR A 431 -28.67 3.13 0.36
CA THR A 431 -29.52 2.00 0.84
C THR A 431 -29.62 0.79 -0.12
N GLY A 432 -28.83 0.76 -1.20
CA GLY A 432 -28.80 -0.34 -2.17
C GLY A 432 -28.00 -1.55 -1.70
N GLY A 433 -28.67 -2.67 -1.45
CA GLY A 433 -28.03 -3.98 -1.31
C GLY A 433 -27.71 -4.60 -2.68
N PRO A 434 -26.53 -5.19 -2.89
CA PRO A 434 -26.16 -5.76 -4.18
C PRO A 434 -27.01 -6.99 -4.51
N THR A 435 -27.77 -6.92 -5.60
CA THR A 435 -28.47 -8.08 -6.18
C THR A 435 -27.64 -8.62 -7.34
N ALA A 436 -27.16 -9.86 -7.23
CA ALA A 436 -26.32 -10.48 -8.25
C ALA A 436 -27.14 -10.89 -9.49
N THR A 437 -27.21 -10.01 -10.49
CA THR A 437 -27.79 -10.31 -11.82
C THR A 437 -26.70 -10.49 -12.86
N GLY A 438 -26.36 -11.74 -13.20
CA GLY A 438 -25.34 -12.04 -14.19
C GLY A 438 -25.84 -11.90 -15.63
N SER A 439 -25.30 -10.93 -16.38
CA SER A 439 -25.36 -10.89 -17.85
C SER A 439 -24.26 -9.96 -18.40
N THR A 440 -23.24 -10.54 -19.04
CA THR A 440 -22.12 -9.79 -19.63
C THR A 440 -22.53 -9.06 -20.91
N PRO A 441 -22.27 -7.74 -21.05
CA PRO A 441 -22.29 -7.05 -22.34
C PRO A 441 -20.95 -7.30 -23.07
N THR A 442 -20.99 -7.71 -24.34
CA THR A 442 -19.77 -7.88 -25.15
C THR A 442 -19.31 -6.54 -25.73
N PRO A 443 -18.06 -6.08 -25.49
CA PRO A 443 -17.53 -4.90 -26.17
C PRO A 443 -17.15 -5.23 -27.61
N THR A 444 -17.72 -4.53 -28.59
CA THR A 444 -17.31 -4.61 -30.00
C THR A 444 -16.68 -3.29 -30.45
N ASN A 445 -15.35 -3.21 -30.47
CA ASN A 445 -14.58 -2.20 -31.21
C ASN A 445 -13.14 -2.68 -31.40
N ASN A 446 -12.72 -2.87 -32.65
CA ASN A 446 -11.33 -3.24 -32.96
C ASN A 446 -10.45 -1.97 -33.08
N ILE A 447 -9.29 -1.99 -32.42
CA ILE A 447 -8.23 -0.99 -32.60
C ILE A 447 -7.11 -1.60 -33.45
N PRO A 448 -6.54 -0.91 -34.46
CA PRO A 448 -5.51 -1.48 -35.32
C PRO A 448 -4.17 -1.69 -34.58
N ALA A 449 -3.66 -2.92 -34.58
CA ALA A 449 -2.31 -3.21 -34.09
C ALA A 449 -1.25 -2.62 -35.04
N THR A 450 -0.27 -1.91 -34.49
CA THR A 450 0.88 -1.35 -35.23
C THR A 450 2.18 -1.82 -34.60
N ALA A 451 3.14 -2.28 -35.39
CA ALA A 451 4.39 -2.85 -34.86
C ALA A 451 5.28 -1.77 -34.22
N VAL A 452 5.67 -1.99 -32.96
CA VAL A 452 6.56 -1.07 -32.22
C VAL A 452 8.01 -1.54 -32.35
N THR A 453 8.90 -0.57 -32.62
CA THR A 453 10.35 -0.77 -32.55
C THR A 453 10.86 -0.15 -31.27
N THR A 454 11.30 -0.98 -30.32
CA THR A 454 11.81 -0.51 -29.02
C THR A 454 13.33 -0.53 -29.04
N VAL A 455 13.94 0.57 -28.58
CA VAL A 455 15.39 0.75 -28.54
C VAL A 455 15.84 0.91 -27.10
N PHE A 456 16.50 -0.12 -26.57
CA PHE A 456 17.03 -0.12 -25.21
C PHE A 456 18.49 0.33 -25.21
N THR A 457 18.92 1.03 -24.15
CA THR A 457 20.34 1.40 -23.96
C THR A 457 20.85 0.75 -22.69
N VAL A 458 21.74 -0.23 -22.83
CA VAL A 458 22.41 -0.89 -21.70
C VAL A 458 23.52 0.02 -21.21
N THR A 459 23.25 0.79 -20.15
CA THR A 459 24.15 1.80 -19.59
C THR A 459 25.22 1.22 -18.66
N SER A 460 24.94 0.11 -18.00
CA SER A 460 25.88 -0.65 -17.18
C SER A 460 25.62 -2.17 -17.30
N CYS A 461 26.56 -2.98 -16.84
CA CYS A 461 26.47 -4.45 -16.82
C CYS A 461 26.67 -4.95 -15.38
N PRO A 462 25.91 -5.96 -14.92
CA PRO A 462 26.08 -6.52 -13.58
C PRO A 462 27.42 -7.28 -13.48
N VAL A 463 28.07 -7.18 -12.32
CA VAL A 463 29.47 -7.62 -12.10
C VAL A 463 29.70 -9.13 -12.33
N PHE A 464 28.63 -9.93 -12.33
CA PHE A 464 28.67 -11.38 -12.56
C PHE A 464 28.50 -11.80 -14.04
N ASP A 465 28.08 -10.91 -14.94
CA ASP A 465 27.93 -11.23 -16.38
C ASP A 465 29.11 -10.72 -17.21
N VAL A 466 30.11 -11.59 -17.38
CA VAL A 466 31.28 -11.37 -18.24
C VAL A 466 30.99 -11.42 -19.76
N GLY A 467 29.76 -11.75 -20.16
CA GLY A 467 29.30 -11.67 -21.56
C GLY A 467 28.63 -10.35 -21.93
N CYS A 468 28.09 -9.62 -20.94
CA CYS A 468 27.37 -8.37 -21.15
C CYS A 468 28.22 -7.29 -21.83
N ARG A 469 27.58 -6.52 -22.71
CA ARG A 469 28.18 -5.37 -23.40
C ARG A 469 27.23 -4.18 -23.34
N THR A 470 27.71 -3.06 -22.82
CA THR A 470 26.98 -1.79 -22.87
C THR A 470 26.84 -1.31 -24.31
N GLY A 471 25.68 -0.71 -24.63
CA GLY A 471 25.35 -0.34 -26.00
C GLY A 471 23.85 -0.21 -26.25
N MET A 472 23.50 0.15 -27.48
CA MET A 472 22.12 0.38 -27.92
C MET A 472 21.60 -0.87 -28.66
N ILE A 473 20.50 -1.44 -28.18
CA ILE A 473 19.89 -2.67 -28.71
C ILE A 473 18.49 -2.34 -29.24
N THR A 474 18.30 -2.53 -30.54
CA THR A 474 17.00 -2.34 -31.21
C THR A 474 16.31 -3.68 -31.37
N THR A 475 15.07 -3.77 -30.88
CA THR A 475 14.19 -4.95 -31.03
C THR A 475 12.85 -4.54 -31.64
N GLN A 476 12.30 -5.41 -32.49
CA GLN A 476 10.98 -5.24 -33.08
C GLN A 476 10.06 -6.35 -32.59
N THR A 477 8.91 -5.95 -32.04
CA THR A 477 7.91 -6.90 -31.54
C THR A 477 6.66 -6.79 -32.41
N ILE A 478 6.26 -7.92 -33.01
CA ILE A 478 4.98 -8.09 -33.69
C ILE A 478 4.12 -8.97 -32.78
N GLN A 479 2.92 -8.48 -32.45
CA GLN A 479 2.02 -9.17 -31.52
C GLN A 479 1.38 -10.41 -32.19
N GLY A 480 1.17 -11.47 -31.41
CA GLY A 480 0.65 -12.75 -31.90
C GLY A 480 -0.80 -12.66 -32.43
N ALA A 481 -1.12 -13.49 -33.41
CA ALA A 481 -2.42 -13.50 -34.07
C ALA A 481 -3.55 -14.09 -33.22
N GLU A 482 -4.80 -13.73 -33.55
CA GLU A 482 -6.03 -14.21 -32.92
C GLU A 482 -6.18 -15.74 -32.98
N ALA A 483 -6.74 -16.33 -31.92
CA ALA A 483 -7.15 -17.72 -31.93
C ALA A 483 -8.33 -17.93 -32.89
N THR A 484 -8.14 -18.74 -33.93
CA THR A 484 -9.16 -18.96 -34.96
C THR A 484 -10.32 -19.81 -34.45
N ALA A 485 -11.53 -19.27 -34.50
CA ALA A 485 -12.74 -20.01 -34.19
C ALA A 485 -13.07 -21.04 -35.29
N GLN A 486 -13.22 -22.31 -34.92
CA GLN A 486 -13.69 -23.38 -35.81
C GLN A 486 -15.20 -23.63 -35.56
N PRO A 487 -16.04 -23.80 -36.60
CA PRO A 487 -17.48 -23.59 -36.47
C PRO A 487 -18.27 -24.74 -35.80
N SER A 488 -19.41 -24.39 -35.23
CA SER A 488 -20.34 -25.26 -34.52
C SER A 488 -20.91 -26.40 -35.37
N ALA A 489 -20.92 -27.62 -34.83
CA ALA A 489 -21.66 -28.75 -35.39
C ALA A 489 -23.09 -28.83 -34.79
N THR A 490 -24.08 -29.16 -35.62
CA THR A 490 -25.51 -29.13 -35.24
C THR A 490 -25.94 -30.41 -34.50
N SER A 491 -26.80 -30.27 -33.50
CA SER A 491 -27.36 -31.40 -32.74
C SER A 491 -28.57 -32.06 -33.42
N THR A 492 -28.62 -33.39 -33.45
CA THR A 492 -29.87 -34.19 -33.51
C THR A 492 -29.59 -35.65 -33.04
N PRO A 493 -30.56 -36.42 -32.52
CA PRO A 493 -30.27 -37.45 -31.51
C PRO A 493 -30.61 -38.91 -31.88
N SER A 494 -30.10 -39.89 -31.12
CA SER A 494 -30.85 -41.09 -30.63
C SER A 494 -29.96 -42.06 -29.80
N SER A 495 -30.61 -42.97 -29.04
CA SER A 495 -30.17 -44.28 -28.47
C SER A 495 -28.67 -44.66 -28.48
N GLY A 496 -28.04 -45.18 -27.43
CA GLY A 496 -28.55 -46.04 -26.34
C GLY A 496 -28.13 -47.51 -26.54
N GLY A 497 -27.34 -48.10 -25.63
CA GLY A 497 -26.87 -49.49 -25.71
C GLY A 497 -25.84 -49.88 -24.61
N ASN A 498 -25.75 -51.19 -24.29
CA ASN A 498 -24.85 -51.77 -23.28
C ASN A 498 -23.65 -52.52 -23.91
N GLY A 499 -22.61 -52.80 -23.11
CA GLY A 499 -21.47 -53.69 -23.40
C GLY A 499 -20.14 -53.00 -23.08
N ASP A 500 -19.25 -53.40 -22.16
CA ASP A 500 -18.85 -54.68 -21.51
C ASP A 500 -17.64 -55.39 -22.15
N GLY A 501 -16.69 -55.82 -21.31
CA GLY A 501 -15.34 -56.32 -21.65
C GLY A 501 -14.33 -55.25 -22.12
N GLY A 502 -13.02 -55.34 -21.85
CA GLY A 502 -12.27 -56.28 -21.01
C GLY A 502 -10.78 -56.37 -21.43
N ASP A 503 -9.85 -56.36 -20.46
CA ASP A 503 -8.44 -56.80 -20.53
C ASP A 503 -7.50 -56.07 -21.55
N GLU A 504 -6.15 -56.10 -21.49
CA GLU A 504 -5.17 -56.59 -20.50
C GLU A 504 -3.84 -55.76 -20.54
N ASP A 505 -3.07 -55.90 -19.46
CA ASP A 505 -1.70 -55.49 -19.04
C ASP A 505 -0.57 -54.98 -20.00
N ALA A 506 0.57 -54.64 -19.38
CA ALA A 506 1.96 -54.51 -19.86
C ALA A 506 2.46 -53.16 -20.45
N GLY A 507 3.56 -52.63 -19.88
CA GLY A 507 4.27 -51.43 -20.35
C GLY A 507 5.80 -51.56 -20.34
N VAL A 508 6.52 -50.67 -21.04
CA VAL A 508 7.98 -50.75 -21.28
C VAL A 508 8.68 -49.37 -21.24
N ARG A 509 9.94 -49.35 -20.77
CA ARG A 509 10.97 -48.28 -20.86
C ARG A 509 12.22 -48.83 -21.59
N PRO A 510 13.22 -48.02 -22.02
CA PRO A 510 13.25 -46.61 -22.41
C PRO A 510 13.71 -46.53 -23.91
N PRO A 511 14.79 -45.85 -24.42
CA PRO A 511 16.08 -45.44 -23.82
C PRO A 511 16.45 -43.93 -23.98
N ALA A 512 17.65 -43.57 -23.50
CA ALA A 512 18.28 -42.24 -23.70
C ALA A 512 19.33 -42.27 -24.83
N LEU A 513 19.83 -41.10 -25.25
CA LEU A 513 20.85 -40.97 -26.29
C LEU A 513 21.86 -39.84 -25.98
N THR A 514 23.14 -40.21 -25.90
CA THR A 514 24.29 -39.30 -25.67
C THR A 514 25.15 -39.18 -26.92
N TRP A 515 25.78 -38.03 -27.13
CA TRP A 515 26.92 -37.87 -28.05
C TRP A 515 28.07 -37.10 -27.37
N VAL A 516 29.30 -37.36 -27.82
CA VAL A 516 30.56 -36.96 -27.16
C VAL A 516 31.58 -36.51 -28.22
N PHE A 517 32.43 -35.52 -27.89
CA PHE A 517 33.66 -35.23 -28.65
C PHE A 517 34.86 -34.90 -27.71
N VAL A 518 36.09 -35.12 -28.21
CA VAL A 518 37.35 -35.35 -27.47
C VAL A 518 38.52 -34.90 -28.38
N ALA A 519 39.60 -34.22 -27.96
CA ALA A 519 39.95 -33.53 -26.70
C ALA A 519 40.81 -32.26 -27.05
N LEU A 520 41.99 -31.90 -26.54
CA LEU A 520 42.99 -32.45 -25.58
C LEU A 520 43.95 -31.31 -25.13
N GLY A 521 44.36 -31.25 -23.86
CA GLY A 521 45.39 -30.32 -23.35
C GLY A 521 45.68 -30.52 -21.86
N ALA A 522 46.91 -30.29 -21.39
CA ALA A 522 47.32 -30.70 -20.03
C ALA A 522 48.28 -29.73 -19.30
N LEU A 523 48.18 -29.75 -17.96
CA LEU A 523 49.22 -29.53 -16.93
C LEU A 523 50.23 -28.38 -17.05
N ALA A 524 50.07 -27.36 -16.18
CA ALA A 524 51.10 -26.65 -15.37
C ALA A 524 50.55 -25.29 -14.90
N MET A 525 50.95 -24.63 -13.81
CA MET A 525 51.51 -24.92 -12.47
C MET A 525 51.77 -23.52 -11.84
N ILE A 526 51.81 -23.40 -10.51
CA ILE A 526 52.54 -22.34 -9.73
C ILE A 526 51.97 -20.89 -9.65
N PHE A 527 51.68 -20.49 -8.39
CA PHE A 527 51.82 -19.16 -7.73
C PHE A 527 51.51 -17.85 -8.49
N ASN A 528 50.74 -16.94 -7.90
CA ASN A 528 51.30 -16.06 -6.85
C ASN A 528 50.30 -15.44 -5.86
N ILE A 529 50.87 -14.81 -4.82
CA ILE A 529 50.18 -14.01 -3.77
C ILE A 529 50.51 -12.53 -3.97
N VAL A 530 49.48 -11.67 -4.00
CA VAL A 530 49.37 -10.41 -3.23
C VAL A 530 47.89 -10.22 -2.88
#